data_AF-A0A5S9MFS5-F1
#
_entry.id   AF-A0A5S9MFS5-F1
#
_cell.length_a   1.000
_cell.length_b   1.000
_cell.length_c   1.000
_cell.angle_alpha   90.00
_cell.angle_beta   90.00
_cell.angle_gamma   90.00
#
_symmetry.space_group_name_H-M   'P 1'
#
loop_
_entity.id
_entity.type
_entity.pdbx_description
1 polymer ?
#
loop_
_entity_poly.entity_id
_entity_poly.type
_entity_poly.pdbx_seq_one_letter_code
_entity_poly.pdbx_strand_id
1 'polypeptide(L)' 'MHSTHPPHLILFDGVCNVCSGAVQFVIKRDPNERMMFASLQSDTGQRIF' A
#
# COMPACT_ATOMS: atom_id res chain seq x y z
N MET A 1 -13.09 19.14 4.48
CA MET A 1 -13.65 18.75 3.16
C MET A 1 -12.90 17.49 2.73
N HIS A 2 -13.39 16.30 3.11
CA HIS A 2 -12.78 15.02 2.70
C HIS A 2 -13.44 14.56 1.40
N SER A 3 -12.66 14.51 0.32
CA SER A 3 -13.10 13.95 -0.95
C SER A 3 -13.56 12.50 -0.77
N THR A 4 -14.71 12.17 -1.33
CA THR A 4 -15.46 10.91 -1.16
C THR A 4 -14.91 9.75 -1.99
N HIS A 5 -13.58 9.62 -2.10
CA HIS A 5 -12.97 8.55 -2.89
C HIS A 5 -12.22 7.58 -1.97
N PRO A 6 -12.52 6.28 -2.03
CA PRO A 6 -11.81 5.30 -1.25
C PRO A 6 -10.33 5.30 -1.66
N PRO A 7 -9.41 5.10 -0.71
CA PRO A 7 -7.98 5.09 -0.98
C PRO A 7 -7.61 3.97 -1.97
N HIS A 8 -6.60 4.22 -2.80
CA HIS A 8 -6.09 3.25 -3.75
C HIS A 8 -5.30 2.17 -3.02
N LEU A 9 -5.69 0.90 -3.15
CA LEU A 9 -4.94 -0.21 -2.58
C LEU A 9 -3.75 -0.58 -3.47
N ILE A 10 -2.55 -0.56 -2.89
CA ILE A 10 -1.29 -1.00 -3.50
C ILE A 10 -0.91 -2.34 -2.88
N LEU A 11 -0.86 -3.38 -3.72
CA LEU A 11 -0.28 -4.67 -3.37
C LEU A 11 1.21 -4.67 -3.66
N PHE A 12 2.02 -5.20 -2.76
CA PHE A 12 3.47 -5.27 -2.92
C PHE A 12 4.05 -6.57 -2.38
N ASP A 13 5.22 -6.97 -2.90
CA ASP A 13 5.96 -8.10 -2.35
C ASP A 13 6.68 -7.69 -1.04
N GLY A 14 6.25 -8.26 0.09
CA GLY A 14 6.79 -7.99 1.42
C GLY A 14 8.08 -8.72 1.78
N VAL A 15 8.56 -9.66 0.96
CA VAL A 15 9.88 -10.30 1.18
C VAL A 15 11.00 -9.65 0.36
N CYS A 16 10.63 -8.80 -0.60
CA CYS A 16 11.59 -8.04 -1.39
C CYS A 16 11.95 -6.71 -0.71
N ASN A 17 13.25 -6.50 -0.46
CA ASN A 17 13.77 -5.28 0.17
C ASN A 17 13.55 -4.03 -0.70
N VAL A 18 13.59 -4.17 -2.03
CA VAL A 18 13.35 -3.05 -2.96
C VAL A 18 11.87 -2.64 -2.92
N CYS A 19 10.95 -3.62 -2.99
CA CYS A 19 9.52 -3.37 -2.90
C CYS A 19 9.14 -2.72 -1.57
N SER A 20 9.66 -3.25 -0.46
CA SER A 20 9.46 -2.67 0.87
C SER A 20 10.03 -1.25 0.97
N GLY A 21 11.21 -1.00 0.42
CA GLY A 21 11.81 0.34 0.36
C GLY A 21 10.97 1.33 -0.46
N ALA A 22 10.42 0.89 -1.60
CA ALA A 22 9.53 1.69 -2.43
C ALA A 22 8.23 2.06 -1.68
N VAL A 23 7.60 1.11 -0.99
CA VAL A 23 6.41 1.37 -0.16
C VAL A 23 6.71 2.41 0.92
N GLN A 24 7.82 2.27 1.65
CA GLN A 24 8.22 3.26 2.66
C GLN A 24 8.49 4.65 2.06
N PHE A 25 9.03 4.72 0.84
CA PHE A 25 9.22 5.97 0.11
C PHE A 25 7.89 6.66 -0.23
N VAL A 26 6.89 5.89 -0.64
CA VAL A 26 5.55 6.38 -1.00
C VAL A 26 4.77 6.82 0.25
N ILE A 27 4.77 6.02 1.33
CA ILE A 27 4.11 6.37 2.60
C ILE A 27 4.56 7.75 3.09
N LYS A 28 5.87 8.02 3.07
CA LYS A 28 6.44 9.32 3.47
C LYS A 28 5.99 10.50 2.60
N ARG A 29 5.42 10.24 1.42
CA ARG A 29 4.97 11.24 0.42
C ARG A 29 3.46 11.27 0.24
N ASP A 30 2.71 10.48 1.00
CA ASP A 30 1.24 10.46 0.96
C ASP A 30 0.63 10.94 2.30
N PRO A 31 0.79 12.23 2.65
CA PRO A 31 0.30 12.77 3.93
C PRO A 31 -1.22 12.84 4.03
N ASN A 32 -1.93 12.62 2.91
CA ASN A 32 -3.39 12.64 2.85
C ASN A 32 -4.00 11.24 2.83
N GLU A 33 -3.20 10.19 3.08
CA GLU A 33 -3.65 8.79 3.16
C GLU A 33 -4.52 8.36 1.98
N ARG A 34 -4.14 8.78 0.77
CA ARG A 34 -4.84 8.44 -0.47
C ARG A 34 -4.54 7.02 -0.92
N MET A 35 -3.51 6.39 -0.36
CA MET A 35 -3.07 5.04 -0.69
C MET A 35 -3.12 4.14 0.55
N MET A 36 -3.60 2.93 0.36
CA MET A 36 -3.49 1.82 1.30
C MET A 36 -2.47 0.80 0.78
N PHE A 37 -1.82 0.08 1.67
CA PHE A 37 -0.78 -0.90 1.31
C PHE A 37 -1.07 -2.24 1.95
N ALA A 38 -0.98 -3.32 1.17
CA ALA A 38 -1.02 -4.68 1.70
C ALA A 38 0.07 -5.52 1.03
N SER A 39 0.82 -6.30 1.82
CA SER A 39 1.79 -7.23 1.24
C SER A 39 1.09 -8.42 0.63
N LEU A 40 1.62 -8.96 -0.46
CA LEU A 40 1.11 -10.19 -1.10
C LEU A 40 1.13 -11.40 -0.14
N GLN A 41 2.04 -11.39 0.84
CA GLN A 41 2.15 -12.45 1.85
C GLN A 41 1.12 -12.32 2.98
N SER A 42 0.47 -11.16 3.15
CA SER A 42 -0.55 -10.96 4.17
C SER A 42 -1.85 -11.70 3.82
N ASP A 43 -2.68 -12.01 4.83
CA ASP A 43 -4.01 -12.60 4.61
C ASP A 43 -4.87 -11.78 3.64
N THR A 44 -4.80 -10.44 3.72
CA THR A 44 -5.51 -9.55 2.81
C THR A 44 -4.96 -9.65 1.39
N GLY A 45 -3.63 -9.65 1.23
CA GLY A 45 -2.98 -9.77 -0.08
C GLY A 45 -3.34 -11.09 -0.76
N GLN A 46 -3.33 -12.20 -0.02
CA GLN A 46 -3.69 -13.53 -0.51
C GLN A 46 -5.18 -13.70 -0.86
N ARG A 47 -6.06 -12.85 -0.31
CA ARG A 47 -7.50 -12.89 -0.63
C ARG A 47 -7.86 -12.07 -1.88
N ILE A 48 -7.01 -11.13 -2.26
CA ILE A 48 -7.26 -10.20 -3.38
C ILE A 48 -6.54 -10.66 -4.65
N PHE A 49 -5.37 -11.27 -4.51
CA PHE A 49 -4.57 -11.83 -5.61
C PHE A 49 -5.04 -13.26 -5.95
#